data_AF-A0AA92I4G5-F1
#
_entry.id   AF-A0AA92I4G5-F1
#
_cell.length_a   1.000
_cell.length_b   1.000
_cell.length_c   1.000
_cell.angle_alpha   90.00
_cell.angle_beta   90.00
_cell.angle_gamma   90.00
#
_symmetry.space_group_name_H-M   'P 1'
#
loop_
_entity.id
_entity.type
_entity.pdbx_description
1 polymer ?
#
loop_
_entity_poly.entity_id
_entity_poly.type
_entity_poly.pdbx_seq_one_letter_code
_entity_poly.pdbx_strand_id
1 'polypeptide(L)'
;MACGLLSLIHTMLAQPCRCVLERPMFVTLSMIFCLASDPTQCRTINPMVPDTEPLTMSSCPIAGQIESAKWINDHPKYELQRIQCTVGKRFKQQGA
;
A
#
# COMPACT_ATOMS: atom_id res chain seq x y z
N MET A 1 52.22 8.15 -24.97
CA MET A 1 52.09 8.12 -26.44
C MET A 1 50.75 8.74 -26.78
N ALA A 2 50.76 9.82 -27.57
CA ALA A 2 49.61 10.66 -27.87
C ALA A 2 48.86 10.16 -29.12
N CYS A 3 47.53 10.24 -29.10
CA CYS A 3 46.64 10.31 -30.27
C CYS A 3 45.22 10.58 -29.72
N GLY A 4 44.45 11.61 -30.05
CA GLY A 4 44.59 12.71 -31.00
C GLY A 4 43.44 13.71 -30.74
N LEU A 5 43.61 14.94 -31.23
CA LEU A 5 42.75 16.10 -31.04
C LEU A 5 41.41 16.04 -31.81
N LEU A 6 40.42 16.71 -31.21
CA LEU A 6 39.27 17.44 -31.78
C LEU A 6 38.31 16.72 -32.74
N SER A 7 37.07 16.55 -32.27
CA SER A 7 35.91 16.95 -33.06
C SER A 7 34.82 17.53 -32.16
N LEU A 8 34.52 18.80 -32.41
CA LEU A 8 33.36 19.53 -31.92
C LEU A 8 32.09 18.78 -32.33
N ILE A 9 31.38 18.17 -31.38
CA ILE A 9 29.94 17.93 -31.55
C ILE A 9 29.25 18.30 -30.24
N HIS A 10 28.50 19.39 -30.33
CA HIS A 10 27.40 19.83 -29.49
C HIS A 10 26.91 18.85 -28.40
N THR A 11 27.05 19.30 -27.15
CA THR A 11 26.00 19.26 -26.12
C THR A 11 25.12 18.01 -26.07
N MET A 12 25.66 16.89 -25.61
CA MET A 12 24.83 15.89 -24.94
C MET A 12 25.05 16.05 -23.44
N LEU A 13 24.12 16.78 -22.83
CA LEU A 13 24.03 16.95 -21.39
C LEU A 13 24.29 15.63 -20.70
N ALA A 14 25.25 15.65 -19.78
CA ALA A 14 25.26 14.74 -18.65
C ALA A 14 23.85 14.71 -18.06
N GLN A 15 23.12 13.63 -18.30
CA GLN A 15 21.95 13.32 -17.49
C GLN A 15 22.53 12.70 -16.22
N PRO A 16 22.54 13.41 -15.07
CA PRO A 16 22.78 12.72 -13.83
C PRO A 16 21.70 11.64 -13.74
N CYS A 17 22.10 10.38 -13.52
CA CYS A 17 21.20 9.37 -13.00
C CYS A 17 20.46 10.00 -11.82
N ARG A 18 19.23 10.46 -12.04
CA ARG A 18 18.38 10.92 -10.96
C ARG A 18 18.05 9.63 -10.22
N CYS A 19 18.77 9.34 -9.14
CA CYS A 19 18.25 8.48 -8.10
C CYS A 19 16.92 9.11 -7.71
N VAL A 20 15.81 8.61 -8.28
CA VAL A 20 14.50 8.87 -7.72
C VAL A 20 14.63 8.34 -6.31
N LEU A 21 14.69 9.24 -5.33
CA LEU A 21 14.54 8.88 -3.94
C LEU A 21 13.14 8.26 -3.86
N GLU A 22 13.07 6.94 -4.03
CA GLU A 22 11.82 6.19 -3.92
C GLU A 22 11.31 6.47 -2.51
N ARG A 23 10.33 7.37 -2.42
CA ARG A 23 9.59 7.52 -1.18
C ARG A 23 9.01 6.15 -0.92
N PRO A 24 9.31 5.49 0.21
CA PRO A 24 8.79 4.17 0.48
C PRO A 24 7.26 4.25 0.38
N MET A 25 6.72 3.57 -0.63
CA MET A 25 5.28 3.47 -0.82
C MET A 25 4.80 2.35 0.08
N PHE A 26 3.90 2.68 1.00
CA PHE A 26 3.30 1.70 1.88
C PHE A 26 1.95 1.30 1.33
N VAL A 27 1.65 0.01 1.39
CA VAL A 27 0.31 -0.47 1.15
C VAL A 27 -0.39 -0.61 2.49
N THR A 28 -1.57 -0.01 2.58
CA THR A 28 -2.42 -0.10 3.77
C THR A 28 -3.65 -0.92 3.46
N LEU A 29 -4.04 -1.72 4.43
CA LEU A 29 -5.21 -2.59 4.40
C LEU A 29 -6.35 -1.93 5.18
N SER A 30 -7.51 -1.88 4.57
CA SER A 30 -8.77 -1.43 5.14
C SER A 30 -9.86 -2.41 4.73
N MET A 31 -10.75 -2.76 5.65
CA MET A 31 -11.82 -3.73 5.42
C MET A 31 -13.13 -3.08 5.85
N ILE A 32 -14.16 -3.19 5.01
CA ILE A 32 -15.49 -2.64 5.28
C ILE A 32 -16.42 -3.82 5.57
N PHE A 33 -17.03 -3.78 6.75
CA PHE A 33 -18.05 -4.74 7.17
C PHE A 33 -19.37 -4.02 7.40
N CYS A 34 -20.49 -4.61 7.02
CA CYS A 34 -21.81 -4.04 7.30
C CYS A 34 -22.67 -5.02 8.07
N LEU A 35 -23.63 -4.52 8.85
CA LEU A 35 -24.57 -5.36 9.60
C LEU A 35 -25.41 -6.20 8.63
N ALA A 36 -25.48 -7.52 8.86
CA ALA A 36 -26.30 -8.42 8.06
C ALA A 36 -27.80 -8.04 8.12
N SER A 37 -28.26 -7.53 9.26
CA SER A 37 -29.64 -7.09 9.46
C SER A 37 -29.93 -5.69 8.88
N ASP A 38 -28.90 -4.88 8.64
CA ASP A 38 -29.04 -3.54 8.07
C ASP A 38 -27.77 -3.18 7.27
N PRO A 39 -27.78 -3.37 5.94
CA PRO A 39 -26.61 -3.16 5.10
C PRO A 39 -26.22 -1.68 4.94
N THR A 40 -26.98 -0.74 5.51
CA THR A 40 -26.61 0.68 5.55
C THR A 40 -25.65 1.00 6.70
N GLN A 41 -25.59 0.14 7.72
CA GLN A 41 -24.73 0.32 8.88
C GLN A 41 -23.40 -0.41 8.70
N CYS A 42 -22.38 0.34 8.30
CA CYS A 42 -21.05 -0.19 7.98
C CYS A 42 -19.96 0.32 8.94
N ARG A 43 -18.92 -0.49 9.11
CA ARG A 43 -17.71 -0.20 9.88
C ARG A 43 -16.48 -0.46 9.05
N THR A 44 -15.55 0.47 9.11
CA THR A 44 -14.23 0.33 8.50
C THR A 44 -13.23 -0.12 9.56
N ILE A 45 -12.53 -1.21 9.26
CA ILE A 45 -11.55 -1.85 10.13
C ILE A 45 -10.19 -1.79 9.44
N ASN A 46 -9.20 -1.26 10.14
CA ASN A 46 -7.81 -1.18 9.69
C ASN A 46 -6.97 -2.12 10.57
N PRO A 47 -6.73 -3.36 10.13
CA PRO A 47 -5.97 -4.32 10.93
C PRO A 47 -4.53 -3.82 11.07
N MET A 48 -3.94 -4.02 12.26
CA MET A 48 -2.52 -3.76 12.47
C MET A 48 -1.71 -4.81 11.72
N VAL A 49 -1.07 -4.40 10.63
CA VAL A 49 -0.11 -5.23 9.93
C VAL A 49 1.29 -4.87 10.43
N PRO A 50 2.05 -5.82 10.99
CA PRO A 50 3.34 -5.53 11.59
C PRO A 50 4.31 -4.91 10.58
N ASP A 51 5.05 -3.88 11.03
CA ASP A 51 5.99 -3.11 10.21
C ASP A 51 7.19 -3.92 9.70
N THR A 52 7.41 -5.11 10.25
CA THR A 52 8.52 -6.01 9.89
C THR A 52 8.37 -6.56 8.47
N GLU A 53 7.13 -6.74 8.00
CA GLU A 53 6.82 -7.19 6.64
C GLU A 53 5.77 -6.25 6.01
N PRO A 54 6.22 -5.20 5.29
CA PRO A 54 5.29 -4.27 4.67
C PRO A 54 4.44 -5.00 3.63
N LEU A 55 3.14 -4.71 3.63
CA LEU A 55 2.26 -5.22 2.58
C LEU A 55 2.71 -4.71 1.21
N THR A 56 2.62 -5.62 0.25
CA THR A 56 2.72 -5.31 -1.17
C THR A 56 1.32 -5.22 -1.78
N MET A 57 1.20 -4.63 -2.97
CA MET A 57 -0.09 -4.57 -3.65
C MET A 57 -0.64 -5.96 -4.02
N SER A 58 0.26 -6.94 -4.22
CA SER A 58 -0.12 -8.32 -4.51
C SER A 58 -0.52 -9.10 -3.25
N SER A 59 0.13 -8.85 -2.11
CA SER A 59 -0.15 -9.57 -0.85
C SER A 59 -1.29 -8.97 -0.03
N CYS A 60 -1.58 -7.67 -0.17
CA CYS A 60 -2.60 -6.98 0.61
C CYS A 60 -4.01 -7.61 0.51
N PRO A 61 -4.53 -7.99 -0.67
CA PRO A 61 -5.84 -8.63 -0.76
C PRO A 61 -5.90 -9.97 -0.01
N ILE A 62 -4.81 -10.74 -0.05
CA ILE A 62 -4.70 -12.04 0.63
C ILE A 62 -4.71 -11.84 2.14
N ALA A 63 -3.89 -10.90 2.64
CA ALA A 63 -3.89 -10.52 4.04
C ALA A 63 -5.29 -10.04 4.49
N GLY A 64 -5.97 -9.25 3.67
CA GLY A 64 -7.34 -8.81 3.92
C GLY A 64 -8.32 -9.96 4.08
N GLN A 65 -8.24 -11.01 3.26
CA GLN A 65 -9.11 -12.18 3.38
C GLN A 65 -8.90 -12.92 4.71
N ILE A 66 -7.63 -13.12 5.07
CA ILE A 66 -7.25 -13.81 6.32
C ILE A 66 -7.73 -13.02 7.55
N GLU A 67 -7.44 -11.71 7.59
CA GLU A 67 -7.84 -10.86 8.71
C GLU A 67 -9.36 -10.68 8.76
N SER A 68 -10.05 -10.67 7.62
CA SER A 68 -11.50 -10.63 7.59
C SER A 68 -12.13 -11.89 8.19
N ALA A 69 -11.61 -13.07 7.84
CA ALA A 69 -12.10 -14.33 8.38
C ALA A 69 -11.96 -14.38 9.91
N LYS A 70 -10.83 -13.89 10.45
CA LYS A 70 -10.63 -13.75 11.89
C LYS A 70 -11.65 -12.82 12.52
N TRP A 71 -11.84 -11.63 11.94
CA TRP A 71 -12.74 -10.62 12.49
C TRP A 71 -14.21 -11.06 12.49
N ILE A 72 -14.67 -11.77 11.45
CA ILE A 72 -16.04 -12.30 11.34
C ILE A 72 -16.34 -13.31 12.46
N ASN A 73 -15.38 -14.14 12.86
CA ASN A 73 -15.58 -15.09 13.96
C ASN A 73 -15.95 -14.38 15.27
N ASP A 74 -15.35 -13.21 15.51
CA ASP A 74 -15.65 -12.37 16.68
C ASP A 74 -16.91 -11.50 16.49
N HIS A 75 -17.32 -11.26 15.24
CA HIS A 75 -18.41 -10.35 14.87
C HIS A 75 -19.43 -10.99 13.90
N PRO A 76 -20.14 -12.06 14.31
CA PRO A 76 -20.97 -12.85 13.41
C PRO A 76 -22.21 -12.11 12.85
N LYS A 77 -22.54 -10.94 13.38
CA LYS A 77 -23.64 -10.09 12.87
C LYS A 77 -23.24 -9.24 11.67
N TYR A 78 -21.96 -9.22 11.33
CA TYR A 78 -21.41 -8.38 10.28
C TYR A 78 -20.92 -9.23 9.12
N GLU A 79 -21.11 -8.72 7.91
CA GLU A 79 -20.65 -9.34 6.67
C GLU A 79 -19.58 -8.48 6.01
N LEU A 80 -18.57 -9.13 5.44
CA LEU A 80 -17.53 -8.45 4.67
C LEU A 80 -18.12 -7.90 3.38
N GLN A 81 -18.03 -6.58 3.18
CA GLN A 81 -18.44 -5.93 1.94
C GLN A 81 -17.27 -5.64 1.02
N ARG A 82 -16.12 -5.22 1.57
CA ARG A 82 -14.99 -4.81 0.74
C ARG A 82 -13.67 -4.92 1.47
N ILE A 83 -12.66 -5.42 0.76
CA ILE A 83 -11.25 -5.25 1.11
C ILE A 83 -10.68 -4.13 0.23
N GLN A 84 -10.02 -3.16 0.86
CA GLN A 84 -9.39 -2.03 0.21
C GLN A 84 -7.89 -2.03 0.52
N CYS A 85 -7.11 -1.96 -0.56
CA CYS A 85 -5.65 -1.82 -0.50
C CYS A 85 -5.29 -0.47 -1.09
N THR A 86 -4.71 0.40 -0.27
CA THR A 86 -4.37 1.76 -0.70
C THR A 86 -2.87 1.96 -0.63
N VAL A 87 -2.28 2.37 -1.75
CA VAL A 87 -0.90 2.85 -1.83
C VAL A 87 -0.87 4.28 -1.29
N GLY A 88 -0.05 4.53 -0.27
CA GLY A 88 0.03 5.84 0.33
C GLY A 88 1.29 6.09 1.13
N LYS A 89 1.34 7.27 1.73
CA LYS A 89 2.27 7.54 2.83
C LYS A 89 1.75 6.80 4.07
N ARG A 90 2.64 6.29 4.91
CA ARG A 90 2.30 5.58 6.16
C ARG A 90 1.11 6.25 6.87
N PHE A 91 0.04 5.49 7.11
CA PHE A 91 -1.06 5.95 7.97
C PHE A 91 -0.55 5.99 9.42
N LYS A 92 -0.61 7.15 10.07
CA LYS A 92 -0.61 7.20 11.53
C LYS A 92 -1.95 6.65 11.99
N GLN A 93 -1.92 5.71 12.94
CA GLN A 93 -3.11 5.09 13.49
C GLN A 93 -4.12 6.16 13.92
N GLN A 94 -5.32 6.11 13.37
CA GLN A 94 -6.42 6.98 13.77
C GLN A 94 -7.13 6.28 14.91
N GLY A 95 -6.55 6.42 16.11
CA GLY A 95 -7.23 6.08 17.35
C GLY A 95 -8.39 7.04 17.58
N ALA A 96 -9.57 6.47 17.83
CA ALA A 96 -10.70 7.13 18.46
C ALA A 96 -11.29 6.15 19.47
#